data_AF-A0A850SZA3-F1
#
_entry.id   AF-A0A850SZA3-F1
#
_cell.length_a   1.000
_cell.length_b   1.000
_cell.length_c   1.000
_cell.angle_alpha   90.00
_cell.angle_beta   90.00
_cell.angle_gamma   90.00
#
_symmetry.space_group_name_H-M   'P 1'
#
loop_
_entity.id
_entity.type
_entity.pdbx_description
1 polymer ?
#
loop_
_entity_poly.entity_id
_entity_poly.type
_entity_poly.pdbx_seq_one_letter_code
_entity_poly.pdbx_strand_id
1 'polypeptide(L)'
;MIDLHTHSTASDGSLTPRQILDLARDTGIEAVALTDHDTIAGILEIKDIVHSYPLEFITGVEISCSPPPEFKSLGSIHMLGYGFSVYDCALNNALARAAEARGNRNPKIIERLNTLGFDITLDEVKHRFGARQPGRPHIAELLVEKGYVPDFRSAFDRYLGKNKPAYVDKFKISCKDAIRLILDAGGLPVLAHPGIIDFQHPHDLDTFVNMLVNDGLAGIEVYYSGHDSALRKHLSEIVHRKGLVATGGSDFHGSFNKGVDLGRGRGDLNVGISVFKTLNERLLDIQAIDRLDILEQNLGYQFQSRAFLSNALCHRSYLNENQKTCDTDNERLEFLGDAVLGLCVGHLLMESDPLKNEGDLSRLRSNLVSETGLAHIARKIDLGRFIKLGKGESLSGGRDKNSILSDTFEAVVAAVYLDAGFDRAQNMVNRLFKKPVQQVLASSNFIDYKSGLQEFTQEHFGKTPDYALAKEKGPDHDKTFEIALNLDMISTIGTGKTKKAAEQDAARKALAILNRNSI
;
A
#
# COMPACT_ATOMS: atom_id res chain seq x y z
N MET A 1 10.31 0.70 -25.86
CA MET A 1 10.61 -0.56 -25.14
C MET A 1 10.02 -0.47 -23.75
N ILE A 2 9.58 -1.58 -23.15
CA ILE A 2 8.96 -1.60 -21.81
C ILE A 2 9.65 -2.62 -20.90
N ASP A 3 9.37 -2.54 -19.59
CA ASP A 3 9.74 -3.58 -18.62
C ASP A 3 8.70 -3.74 -17.51
N LEU A 4 7.96 -4.84 -17.52
CA LEU A 4 6.87 -5.08 -16.57
C LEU A 4 7.26 -6.04 -15.43
N HIS A 5 8.53 -6.38 -15.28
CA HIS A 5 8.98 -7.27 -14.20
C HIS A 5 10.29 -6.73 -13.62
N THR A 6 10.17 -5.94 -12.54
CA THR A 6 11.32 -5.26 -11.92
C THR A 6 11.20 -5.27 -10.40
N HIS A 7 12.34 -5.39 -9.73
CA HIS A 7 12.45 -5.51 -8.28
C HIS A 7 13.27 -4.36 -7.71
N SER A 8 12.83 -3.85 -6.56
CA SER A 8 13.45 -2.75 -5.85
C SER A 8 13.98 -3.19 -4.47
N THR A 9 14.60 -2.28 -3.74
CA THR A 9 15.01 -2.49 -2.34
C THR A 9 13.83 -2.73 -1.38
N ALA A 10 12.59 -2.57 -1.84
CA ALA A 10 11.42 -3.01 -1.08
C ALA A 10 11.35 -4.54 -0.93
N SER A 11 11.95 -5.29 -1.86
CA SER A 11 12.12 -6.74 -1.79
C SER A 11 13.59 -7.15 -1.92
N ASP A 12 14.03 -7.65 -3.08
CA ASP A 12 15.37 -8.14 -3.34
C ASP A 12 16.10 -7.54 -4.55
N GLY A 13 15.62 -6.39 -5.03
CA GLY A 13 16.39 -5.53 -5.93
C GLY A 13 17.45 -4.69 -5.21
N SER A 14 18.46 -4.25 -5.95
CA SER A 14 19.55 -3.41 -5.43
C SER A 14 19.29 -1.90 -5.54
N LEU A 15 18.28 -1.48 -6.29
CA LEU A 15 17.94 -0.07 -6.52
C LEU A 15 16.67 0.31 -5.79
N THR A 16 16.61 1.54 -5.28
CA THR A 16 15.36 2.07 -4.70
C THR A 16 14.28 2.22 -5.78
N PRO A 17 12.99 2.19 -5.42
CA PRO A 17 11.90 2.50 -6.33
C PRO A 17 12.14 3.75 -7.19
N ARG A 18 12.63 4.83 -6.57
CA ARG A 18 12.97 6.08 -7.27
C ARG A 18 14.13 5.91 -8.25
N GLN A 19 15.19 5.18 -7.87
CA GLN A 19 16.32 4.91 -8.75
C GLN A 19 15.91 4.07 -9.97
N ILE A 20 14.93 3.17 -9.83
CA ILE A 20 14.37 2.43 -10.97
C ILE A 20 13.66 3.38 -11.94
N LEU A 21 12.86 4.33 -11.44
CA LEU A 21 12.21 5.33 -12.29
C LEU A 21 13.23 6.26 -12.98
N ASP A 22 14.26 6.71 -12.26
CA ASP A 22 15.35 7.50 -12.83
C ASP A 22 16.05 6.71 -13.95
N LEU A 23 16.37 5.44 -13.72
CA LEU A 23 16.97 4.56 -14.72
C LEU A 23 16.05 4.33 -15.93
N ALA A 24 14.75 4.13 -15.70
CA ALA A 24 13.76 3.94 -16.76
C ALA A 24 13.69 5.16 -17.69
N ARG A 25 13.66 6.36 -17.12
CA ARG A 25 13.73 7.63 -17.88
C ARG A 25 15.01 7.70 -18.69
N ASP A 26 16.16 7.46 -18.05
CA ASP A 26 17.47 7.65 -18.68
C ASP A 26 17.77 6.61 -19.78
N THR A 27 17.12 5.44 -19.72
CA THR A 27 17.22 4.37 -20.72
C THR A 27 16.14 4.40 -21.80
N GLY A 28 15.18 5.35 -21.71
CA GLY A 28 14.10 5.50 -22.68
C GLY A 28 13.05 4.38 -22.62
N ILE A 29 12.84 3.79 -21.44
CA ILE A 29 11.74 2.85 -21.18
C ILE A 29 10.42 3.62 -21.19
N GLU A 30 9.50 3.18 -22.05
CA GLU A 30 8.20 3.83 -22.26
C GLU A 30 7.17 3.42 -21.21
N ALA A 31 7.29 2.21 -20.63
CA ALA A 31 6.40 1.73 -19.58
C ALA A 31 7.14 0.82 -18.59
N VAL A 32 6.84 0.96 -17.28
CA VAL A 32 7.46 0.16 -16.22
C VAL A 32 6.45 -0.31 -15.17
N ALA A 33 6.72 -1.46 -14.55
CA ALA A 33 6.01 -1.94 -13.36
C ALA A 33 7.01 -2.33 -12.26
N LEU A 34 6.77 -1.89 -11.02
CA LEU A 34 7.45 -2.46 -9.85
C LEU A 34 6.67 -3.70 -9.40
N THR A 35 7.32 -4.85 -9.38
CA THR A 35 6.72 -6.15 -9.08
C THR A 35 7.42 -6.82 -7.91
N ASP A 36 7.77 -6.03 -6.90
CA ASP A 36 8.46 -6.50 -5.69
C ASP A 36 7.81 -7.75 -5.09
N HIS A 37 8.64 -8.67 -4.62
CA HIS A 37 8.17 -9.94 -4.09
C HIS A 37 7.32 -9.78 -2.82
N ASP A 38 6.07 -10.24 -2.88
CA ASP A 38 5.11 -10.28 -1.76
C ASP A 38 4.85 -8.93 -1.07
N THR A 39 5.11 -7.79 -1.73
CA THR A 39 4.96 -6.45 -1.13
C THR A 39 4.70 -5.37 -2.17
N ILE A 40 3.95 -4.33 -1.78
CA ILE A 40 3.73 -3.13 -2.59
C ILE A 40 4.43 -1.89 -2.02
N ALA A 41 5.30 -2.08 -1.03
CA ALA A 41 5.95 -0.96 -0.33
C ALA A 41 6.76 -0.06 -1.29
N GLY A 42 7.33 -0.64 -2.37
CA GLY A 42 8.03 0.12 -3.40
C GLY A 42 7.09 1.07 -4.16
N ILE A 43 5.89 0.60 -4.51
CA ILE A 43 4.86 1.41 -5.18
C ILE A 43 4.41 2.56 -4.28
N LEU A 44 4.14 2.27 -3.01
CA LEU A 44 3.68 3.29 -2.06
C LEU A 44 4.70 4.42 -1.84
N GLU A 45 5.99 4.13 -2.02
CA GLU A 45 7.07 5.13 -1.93
C GLU A 45 7.08 6.10 -3.11
N ILE A 46 6.68 5.66 -4.31
CA ILE A 46 6.74 6.46 -5.53
C ILE A 46 5.39 6.96 -6.03
N LYS A 47 4.27 6.53 -5.43
CA LYS A 47 2.92 6.81 -5.92
C LYS A 47 2.64 8.30 -6.18
N ASP A 48 3.20 9.18 -5.34
CA ASP A 48 2.96 10.62 -5.41
C ASP A 48 3.87 11.33 -6.43
N ILE A 49 4.99 10.68 -6.83
CA ILE A 49 5.99 11.27 -7.74
C ILE A 49 5.98 10.64 -9.12
N VAL A 50 5.42 9.44 -9.29
CA VAL A 50 5.52 8.67 -10.55
C VAL A 50 4.93 9.42 -11.74
N HIS A 51 3.85 10.19 -11.54
CA HIS A 51 3.20 11.03 -12.55
C HIS A 51 4.10 12.15 -13.08
N SER A 52 5.21 12.47 -12.40
CA SER A 52 6.19 13.46 -12.86
C SER A 52 7.23 12.88 -13.83
N TYR A 53 7.26 11.56 -14.03
CA TYR A 53 8.16 10.90 -14.97
C TYR A 53 7.53 10.79 -16.36
N PRO A 54 8.32 10.92 -17.44
CA PRO A 54 7.85 10.82 -18.82
C PRO A 54 7.73 9.35 -19.27
N LEU A 55 7.05 8.52 -18.49
CA LEU A 55 6.85 7.10 -18.77
C LEU A 55 5.49 6.66 -18.23
N GLU A 56 4.96 5.56 -18.78
CA GLU A 56 3.77 4.91 -18.27
C GLU A 56 4.12 4.01 -17.08
N PHE A 57 3.28 4.03 -16.05
CA PHE A 57 3.48 3.19 -14.87
C PHE A 57 2.24 2.34 -14.58
N ILE A 58 2.44 1.07 -14.27
CA ILE A 58 1.39 0.18 -13.77
C ILE A 58 1.81 -0.44 -12.44
N THR A 59 0.86 -0.50 -11.50
CA THR A 59 1.07 -1.19 -10.23
C THR A 59 1.36 -2.66 -10.49
N GLY A 60 2.35 -3.21 -9.78
CA GLY A 60 2.81 -4.58 -9.93
C GLY A 60 3.03 -5.26 -8.58
N VAL A 61 3.00 -6.59 -8.55
CA VAL A 61 3.48 -7.39 -7.42
C VAL A 61 3.82 -8.78 -7.92
N GLU A 62 4.87 -9.39 -7.40
CA GLU A 62 5.15 -10.81 -7.65
C GLU A 62 4.86 -11.63 -6.39
N ILE A 63 3.81 -12.42 -6.43
CA ILE A 63 3.33 -13.22 -5.30
C ILE A 63 3.94 -14.62 -5.34
N SER A 64 4.64 -15.00 -4.27
CA SER A 64 5.13 -16.36 -4.06
C SER A 64 3.98 -17.32 -3.75
N CYS A 65 3.68 -18.21 -4.69
CA CYS A 65 2.54 -19.12 -4.63
C CYS A 65 2.94 -20.58 -4.38
N SER A 66 2.06 -21.31 -3.68
CA SER A 66 2.07 -22.78 -3.74
C SER A 66 1.35 -23.25 -5.00
N PRO A 67 1.88 -24.29 -5.68
CA PRO A 67 1.26 -24.85 -6.88
C PRO A 67 -0.07 -25.54 -6.53
N PRO A 68 -0.93 -25.81 -7.53
CA PRO A 68 -2.07 -26.70 -7.37
C PRO A 68 -1.65 -28.09 -6.80
N PRO A 69 -2.55 -28.79 -6.08
CA PRO A 69 -2.24 -30.07 -5.43
C PRO A 69 -1.61 -31.14 -6.34
N GLU A 70 -2.05 -31.18 -7.60
CA GLU A 70 -1.58 -32.06 -8.68
C GLU A 70 -0.10 -31.83 -9.00
N PHE A 71 0.38 -30.61 -8.75
CA PHE A 71 1.74 -30.15 -9.00
C PHE A 71 2.50 -29.82 -7.70
N LYS A 72 2.11 -30.41 -6.56
CA LYS A 72 2.73 -30.16 -5.24
C LYS A 72 4.26 -30.38 -5.19
N SER A 73 4.78 -31.19 -6.11
CA SER A 73 6.23 -31.44 -6.25
C SER A 73 6.97 -30.21 -6.76
N LEU A 74 6.31 -29.31 -7.49
CA LEU A 74 6.89 -28.07 -7.97
C LEU A 74 7.35 -27.17 -6.81
N GLY A 75 8.30 -26.29 -7.11
CA GLY A 75 8.87 -25.34 -6.17
C GLY A 75 7.90 -24.21 -5.80
N SER A 76 8.45 -23.00 -5.66
CA SER A 76 7.63 -21.79 -5.60
C SER A 76 7.17 -21.46 -7.02
N ILE A 77 5.89 -21.18 -7.20
CA ILE A 77 5.36 -20.61 -8.44
C ILE A 77 5.19 -19.12 -8.20
N HIS A 78 5.49 -18.27 -9.17
CA HIS A 78 5.31 -16.84 -9.00
C HIS A 78 4.16 -16.34 -9.87
N MET A 79 3.29 -15.54 -9.25
CA MET A 79 2.15 -14.92 -9.89
C MET A 79 2.36 -13.41 -9.89
N LEU A 80 2.45 -12.82 -11.06
CA LEU A 80 2.45 -11.38 -11.23
C LEU A 80 1.01 -10.86 -11.12
N GLY A 81 0.81 -9.76 -10.43
CA GLY A 81 -0.45 -9.01 -10.42
C GLY A 81 -0.22 -7.61 -10.96
N TYR A 82 -1.02 -7.18 -11.94
CA TYR A 82 -0.89 -5.85 -12.56
C TYR A 82 -2.13 -5.00 -12.42
N GLY A 83 -1.97 -3.69 -12.19
CA GLY A 83 -3.06 -2.72 -12.28
C GLY A 83 -4.12 -2.81 -11.19
N PHE A 84 -3.81 -3.49 -10.08
CA PHE A 84 -4.69 -3.59 -8.91
C PHE A 84 -4.69 -2.30 -8.08
N SER A 85 -5.74 -2.11 -7.28
CA SER A 85 -5.80 -1.03 -6.29
C SER A 85 -4.83 -1.29 -5.13
N VAL A 86 -3.93 -0.32 -4.88
CA VAL A 86 -3.01 -0.34 -3.73
C VAL A 86 -3.73 -0.24 -2.38
N TYR A 87 -5.02 0.05 -2.39
CA TYR A 87 -5.86 0.19 -1.21
C TYR A 87 -6.67 -1.07 -0.89
N ASP A 88 -6.64 -2.10 -1.74
CA ASP A 88 -7.41 -3.33 -1.52
C ASP A 88 -6.98 -4.03 -0.22
N CYS A 89 -7.93 -4.18 0.70
CA CYS A 89 -7.68 -4.73 2.02
C CYS A 89 -7.29 -6.21 1.99
N ALA A 90 -7.94 -7.01 1.15
CA ALA A 90 -7.74 -8.45 1.12
C ALA A 90 -6.36 -8.80 0.59
N LEU A 91 -5.96 -8.17 -0.53
CA LEU A 91 -4.64 -8.31 -1.12
C LEU A 91 -3.56 -7.83 -0.15
N ASN A 92 -3.70 -6.62 0.42
CA ASN A 92 -2.71 -6.07 1.34
C ASN A 92 -2.50 -6.94 2.59
N ASN A 93 -3.57 -7.49 3.16
CA ASN A 93 -3.48 -8.41 4.30
C ASN A 93 -2.77 -9.72 3.92
N ALA A 94 -3.03 -10.26 2.73
CA ALA A 94 -2.39 -11.47 2.25
C ALA A 94 -0.88 -11.25 2.01
N LEU A 95 -0.51 -10.14 1.37
CA LEU A 95 0.88 -9.75 1.15
C LEU A 95 1.61 -9.53 2.49
N ALA A 96 1.00 -8.84 3.46
CA ALA A 96 1.58 -8.65 4.78
C ALA A 96 1.90 -9.99 5.48
N ARG A 97 0.99 -10.98 5.40
CA ARG A 97 1.22 -12.33 5.94
C ARG A 97 2.35 -13.07 5.21
N ALA A 98 2.43 -12.94 3.89
CA ALA A 98 3.48 -13.57 3.09
C ALA A 98 4.87 -12.96 3.37
N ALA A 99 4.93 -11.63 3.53
CA ALA A 99 6.10 -10.88 3.96
C ALA A 99 6.55 -11.26 5.37
N GLU A 100 5.63 -11.32 6.34
CA GLU A 100 5.92 -11.75 7.71
C GLU A 100 6.47 -13.18 7.74
N ALA A 101 5.86 -14.09 6.97
CA ALA A 101 6.35 -15.46 6.85
C ALA A 101 7.78 -15.54 6.27
N ARG A 102 8.14 -14.64 5.36
CA ARG A 102 9.53 -14.50 4.87
C ARG A 102 10.45 -14.00 5.96
N GLY A 103 10.07 -12.96 6.70
CA GLY A 103 10.82 -12.41 7.82
C GLY A 103 11.10 -13.44 8.91
N ASN A 104 10.11 -14.29 9.23
CA ASN A 104 10.23 -15.36 10.23
C ASN A 104 11.05 -16.58 9.75
N ARG A 105 11.15 -16.79 8.43
CA ARG A 105 11.90 -17.89 7.82
C ARG A 105 13.40 -17.61 7.80
N ASN A 106 13.81 -16.40 7.45
CA ASN A 106 15.24 -16.11 7.21
C ASN A 106 16.15 -16.36 8.42
N PRO A 107 15.78 -15.99 9.67
CA PRO A 107 16.57 -16.35 10.86
C PRO A 107 16.84 -17.85 10.96
N LYS A 108 15.86 -18.69 10.61
CA LYS A 108 15.99 -20.15 10.63
C LYS A 108 16.93 -20.67 9.54
N ILE A 109 16.97 -20.01 8.37
CA ILE A 109 17.95 -20.33 7.31
C ILE A 109 19.36 -20.02 7.81
N ILE A 110 19.56 -18.83 8.39
CA ILE A 110 20.85 -18.40 8.96
C ILE A 110 21.30 -19.37 10.07
N GLU A 111 20.41 -19.76 10.98
CA GLU A 111 20.70 -20.74 12.04
C GLU A 111 21.18 -22.09 11.48
N ARG A 112 20.52 -22.59 10.43
CA ARG A 112 20.94 -23.83 9.76
C ARG A 112 22.29 -23.69 9.05
N LEU A 113 22.55 -22.55 8.42
CA LEU A 113 23.86 -22.28 7.83
C LEU A 113 24.95 -22.23 8.91
N ASN A 114 24.69 -21.56 10.04
CA ASN A 114 25.64 -21.50 11.15
C ASN A 114 25.93 -22.89 11.76
N THR A 115 24.92 -23.76 11.81
CA THR A 115 25.08 -25.17 12.22
C THR A 115 25.97 -25.96 11.25
N LEU A 116 26.00 -25.58 9.97
CA LEU A 116 26.87 -26.17 8.93
C LEU A 116 28.28 -25.55 8.91
N GLY A 117 28.58 -24.61 9.81
CA GLY A 117 29.89 -23.97 9.94
C GLY A 117 30.07 -22.69 9.13
N PHE A 118 29.00 -22.11 8.58
CA PHE A 118 29.05 -20.77 7.99
C PHE A 118 29.05 -19.72 9.11
N ASP A 119 29.83 -18.65 8.98
CA ASP A 119 29.74 -17.48 9.84
C ASP A 119 28.95 -16.41 9.10
N ILE A 120 27.65 -16.31 9.36
CA ILE A 120 26.76 -15.36 8.69
C ILE A 120 25.68 -14.90 9.66
N THR A 121 25.32 -13.62 9.59
CA THR A 121 24.23 -13.06 10.39
C THR A 121 23.18 -12.39 9.50
N LEU A 122 21.94 -12.32 10.00
CA LEU A 122 20.87 -11.64 9.26
C LEU A 122 21.14 -10.13 9.16
N ASP A 123 21.78 -9.53 10.16
CA ASP A 123 22.10 -8.10 10.15
C ASP A 123 23.19 -7.77 9.13
N GLU A 124 24.17 -8.67 8.95
CA GLU A 124 25.16 -8.57 7.86
C GLU A 124 24.46 -8.57 6.49
N VAL A 125 23.51 -9.49 6.26
CA VAL A 125 22.71 -9.53 5.02
C VAL A 125 21.96 -8.21 4.83
N LYS A 126 21.21 -7.74 5.85
CA LYS A 126 20.43 -6.50 5.74
C LYS A 126 21.29 -5.28 5.46
N HIS A 127 22.39 -5.12 6.20
CA HIS A 127 23.28 -3.98 6.06
C HIS A 127 24.00 -4.00 4.71
N ARG A 128 24.46 -5.18 4.27
CA ARG A 128 25.17 -5.33 2.99
C ARG A 128 24.30 -4.95 1.80
N PHE A 129 23.02 -5.32 1.80
CA PHE A 129 22.16 -5.19 0.62
C PHE A 129 21.14 -4.04 0.69
N GLY A 130 20.97 -3.40 1.86
CA GLY A 130 19.98 -2.32 2.02
C GLY A 130 18.53 -2.77 1.78
N ALA A 131 18.29 -4.08 1.73
CA ALA A 131 16.99 -4.67 1.44
C ALA A 131 16.08 -4.58 2.66
N ARG A 132 14.87 -4.03 2.48
CA ARG A 132 13.86 -3.98 3.55
C ARG A 132 13.44 -5.38 3.97
N GLN A 133 13.36 -6.31 3.02
CA GLN A 133 12.99 -7.71 3.27
C GLN A 133 13.93 -8.67 2.53
N PRO A 134 15.05 -9.08 3.15
CA PRO A 134 16.00 -9.93 2.45
C PRO A 134 15.37 -11.27 2.03
N GLY A 135 15.53 -11.67 0.77
CA GLY A 135 15.26 -13.02 0.29
C GLY A 135 16.45 -13.99 0.46
N ARG A 136 16.25 -15.22 -0.03
CA ARG A 136 17.34 -16.20 -0.22
C ARG A 136 18.41 -15.70 -1.22
N PRO A 137 18.07 -14.94 -2.28
CA PRO A 137 19.09 -14.37 -3.17
C PRO A 137 20.18 -13.58 -2.43
N HIS A 138 19.81 -12.71 -1.49
CA HIS A 138 20.80 -11.98 -0.69
C HIS A 138 21.69 -12.88 0.18
N ILE A 139 21.10 -13.93 0.78
CA ILE A 139 21.88 -14.89 1.56
C ILE A 139 22.86 -15.62 0.63
N ALA A 140 22.42 -16.00 -0.57
CA ALA A 140 23.27 -16.62 -1.58
C ALA A 140 24.44 -15.70 -2.00
N GLU A 141 24.15 -14.44 -2.30
CA GLU A 141 25.18 -13.44 -2.65
C GLU A 141 26.20 -13.26 -1.52
N LEU A 142 25.75 -13.17 -0.26
CA LEU A 142 26.68 -13.05 0.87
C LEU A 142 27.54 -14.32 1.03
N LEU A 143 27.00 -15.51 0.78
CA LEU A 143 27.80 -16.74 0.78
C LEU A 143 28.89 -16.72 -0.32
N VAL A 144 28.58 -16.15 -1.49
CA VAL A 144 29.58 -15.95 -2.56
C VAL A 144 30.63 -14.94 -2.14
N GLU A 145 30.22 -13.77 -1.62
CA GLU A 145 31.15 -12.71 -1.19
C GLU A 145 32.10 -13.17 -0.08
N LYS A 146 31.62 -14.02 0.84
CA LYS A 146 32.44 -14.60 1.92
C LYS A 146 33.28 -15.81 1.46
N GLY A 147 33.20 -16.19 0.18
CA GLY A 147 33.99 -17.28 -0.39
C GLY A 147 33.55 -18.68 0.04
N TYR A 148 32.36 -18.82 0.61
CA TYR A 148 31.81 -20.10 1.06
C TYR A 148 31.32 -20.97 -0.10
N VAL A 149 30.90 -20.35 -1.20
CA VAL A 149 30.50 -21.00 -2.44
C VAL A 149 31.07 -20.24 -3.63
N PRO A 150 31.36 -20.93 -4.76
CA PRO A 150 32.04 -20.30 -5.89
C PRO A 150 31.15 -19.33 -6.69
N ASP A 151 29.83 -19.55 -6.67
CA ASP A 151 28.87 -18.78 -7.46
C ASP A 151 27.45 -18.88 -6.87
N PHE A 152 26.56 -17.99 -7.32
CA PHE A 152 25.18 -17.87 -6.85
C PHE A 152 24.39 -19.17 -7.02
N ARG A 153 24.55 -19.88 -8.15
CA ARG A 153 23.83 -21.13 -8.43
C ARG A 153 24.28 -22.22 -7.47
N SER A 154 25.57 -22.33 -7.19
CA SER A 154 26.13 -23.25 -6.20
C SER A 154 25.53 -23.04 -4.81
N ALA A 155 25.19 -21.81 -4.40
CA ALA A 155 24.51 -21.55 -3.13
C ALA A 155 23.14 -22.24 -3.05
N PHE A 156 22.34 -22.16 -4.12
CA PHE A 156 21.03 -22.80 -4.20
C PHE A 156 21.14 -24.31 -4.38
N ASP A 157 22.02 -24.79 -5.25
CA ASP A 157 22.17 -26.21 -5.55
C ASP A 157 22.68 -27.01 -4.35
N ARG A 158 23.45 -26.38 -3.45
CA ARG A 158 24.05 -27.06 -2.29
C ARG A 158 23.29 -26.81 -0.99
N TYR A 159 22.77 -25.61 -0.74
CA TYR A 159 22.30 -25.22 0.60
C TYR A 159 20.89 -24.62 0.65
N LEU A 160 20.53 -23.73 -0.28
CA LEU A 160 19.34 -22.87 -0.15
C LEU A 160 18.11 -23.34 -0.98
N GLY A 161 18.31 -24.25 -1.94
CA GLY A 161 17.28 -24.80 -2.81
C GLY A 161 16.32 -25.76 -2.10
N LYS A 162 15.20 -26.12 -2.74
CA LYS A 162 14.23 -27.06 -2.15
C LYS A 162 14.93 -28.37 -1.77
N ASN A 163 14.62 -28.91 -0.58
CA ASN A 163 15.23 -30.12 -0.01
C ASN A 163 16.74 -30.05 0.28
N LYS A 164 17.34 -28.85 0.31
CA LYS A 164 18.75 -28.66 0.68
C LYS A 164 18.91 -28.36 2.19
N PRO A 165 20.10 -28.54 2.77
CA PRO A 165 20.32 -28.49 4.22
C PRO A 165 19.80 -27.22 4.92
N ALA A 166 19.98 -26.04 4.31
CA ALA A 166 19.54 -24.77 4.87
C ALA A 166 18.13 -24.35 4.41
N TYR A 167 17.41 -25.20 3.67
CA TYR A 167 16.08 -24.88 3.17
C TYR A 167 15.03 -24.90 4.28
N VAL A 168 14.37 -23.77 4.49
CA VAL A 168 13.21 -23.66 5.39
C VAL A 168 12.00 -23.28 4.55
N ASP A 169 10.91 -24.05 4.66
CA ASP A 169 9.68 -23.70 3.96
C ASP A 169 8.99 -22.50 4.65
N LYS A 170 8.14 -21.78 3.90
CA LYS A 170 7.34 -20.68 4.43
C LYS A 170 5.89 -20.80 3.96
N PHE A 171 5.01 -20.10 4.66
CA PHE A 171 3.65 -19.83 4.16
C PHE A 171 3.74 -19.20 2.76
N LYS A 172 2.90 -19.71 1.87
CA LYS A 172 2.70 -19.25 0.50
C LYS A 172 1.20 -19.15 0.27
N ILE A 173 0.80 -18.15 -0.51
CA ILE A 173 -0.59 -18.03 -0.96
C ILE A 173 -0.81 -19.13 -2.02
N SER A 174 -1.96 -19.77 -2.09
CA SER A 174 -2.21 -20.73 -3.18
C SER A 174 -2.28 -19.99 -4.52
N CYS A 175 -1.90 -20.60 -5.65
CA CYS A 175 -2.06 -19.95 -6.96
C CYS A 175 -3.50 -19.47 -7.18
N LYS A 176 -4.48 -20.29 -6.78
CA LYS A 176 -5.92 -19.97 -6.83
C LYS A 176 -6.26 -18.73 -6.00
N ASP A 177 -5.79 -18.66 -4.75
CA ASP A 177 -6.05 -17.51 -3.90
C ASP A 177 -5.35 -16.25 -4.41
N ALA A 178 -4.12 -16.36 -4.93
CA ALA A 178 -3.40 -15.23 -5.51
C ALA A 178 -4.14 -14.65 -6.72
N ILE A 179 -4.60 -15.52 -7.64
CA ILE A 179 -5.43 -15.13 -8.79
C ILE A 179 -6.68 -14.39 -8.32
N ARG A 180 -7.43 -14.98 -7.37
CA ARG A 180 -8.65 -14.35 -6.82
C ARG A 180 -8.35 -13.01 -6.18
N LEU A 181 -7.32 -12.90 -5.33
CA LEU A 181 -6.96 -11.67 -4.64
C LEU A 181 -6.58 -10.55 -5.62
N ILE A 182 -5.86 -10.88 -6.69
CA ILE A 182 -5.50 -9.90 -7.74
C ILE A 182 -6.75 -9.42 -8.49
N LEU A 183 -7.63 -10.35 -8.89
CA LEU A 183 -8.89 -10.03 -9.56
C LEU A 183 -9.82 -9.19 -8.67
N ASP A 184 -9.99 -9.59 -7.41
CA ASP A 184 -10.78 -8.86 -6.41
C ASP A 184 -10.19 -7.47 -6.14
N ALA A 185 -8.88 -7.29 -6.23
CA ALA A 185 -8.22 -5.99 -6.18
C ALA A 185 -8.28 -5.19 -7.51
N GLY A 186 -8.99 -5.70 -8.53
CA GLY A 186 -9.21 -5.03 -9.82
C GLY A 186 -8.00 -5.09 -10.76
N GLY A 187 -7.08 -6.02 -10.52
CA GLY A 187 -5.89 -6.26 -11.32
C GLY A 187 -5.95 -7.51 -12.18
N LEU A 188 -4.87 -7.74 -12.93
CA LEU A 188 -4.69 -8.86 -13.83
C LEU A 188 -3.67 -9.86 -13.27
N PRO A 189 -4.07 -11.12 -13.02
CA PRO A 189 -3.15 -12.18 -12.63
C PRO A 189 -2.44 -12.79 -13.84
N VAL A 190 -1.12 -12.92 -13.74
CA VAL A 190 -0.22 -13.34 -14.83
C VAL A 190 0.78 -14.36 -14.30
N LEU A 191 0.95 -15.49 -15.00
CA LEU A 191 1.95 -16.48 -14.64
C LEU A 191 3.34 -15.96 -14.99
N ALA A 192 4.20 -15.78 -13.97
CA ALA A 192 5.57 -15.30 -14.16
C ALA A 192 6.48 -16.41 -14.69
N HIS A 193 7.40 -16.04 -15.58
CA HIS A 193 8.53 -16.82 -16.10
C HIS A 193 8.34 -18.35 -16.14
N PRO A 194 7.26 -18.86 -16.80
CA PRO A 194 6.94 -20.29 -16.78
C PRO A 194 8.07 -21.22 -17.24
N GLY A 195 9.05 -20.71 -18.02
CA GLY A 195 10.21 -21.47 -18.45
C GLY A 195 11.18 -21.88 -17.34
N ILE A 196 11.12 -21.27 -16.16
CA ILE A 196 11.95 -21.69 -15.02
C ILE A 196 11.27 -22.76 -14.15
N ILE A 197 10.01 -23.09 -14.45
CA ILE A 197 9.27 -24.13 -13.75
C ILE A 197 9.73 -25.49 -14.28
N ASP A 198 10.29 -26.30 -13.40
CA ASP A 198 10.81 -27.64 -13.73
C ASP A 198 9.66 -28.66 -13.82
N PHE A 199 9.03 -28.71 -14.99
CA PHE A 199 8.00 -29.69 -15.33
C PHE A 199 8.62 -31.04 -15.69
N GLN A 200 7.98 -32.14 -15.26
CA GLN A 200 8.50 -33.50 -15.51
C GLN A 200 8.20 -33.95 -16.94
N HIS A 201 7.09 -33.48 -17.52
CA HIS A 201 6.63 -33.85 -18.85
C HIS A 201 6.30 -32.62 -19.71
N PRO A 202 6.51 -32.67 -21.04
CA PRO A 202 6.25 -31.54 -21.93
C PRO A 202 4.81 -30.98 -21.89
N HIS A 203 3.81 -31.83 -21.62
CA HIS A 203 2.40 -31.43 -21.56
C HIS A 203 1.96 -30.89 -20.19
N ASP A 204 2.83 -30.94 -19.18
CA ASP A 204 2.51 -30.47 -17.84
C ASP A 204 2.28 -28.96 -17.83
N LEU A 205 3.02 -28.19 -18.62
CA LEU A 205 2.84 -26.73 -18.71
C LEU A 205 1.44 -26.37 -19.22
N ASP A 206 0.98 -26.97 -20.31
CA ASP A 206 -0.38 -26.73 -20.83
C ASP A 206 -1.44 -27.14 -19.80
N THR A 207 -1.26 -28.28 -19.13
CA THR A 207 -2.15 -28.77 -18.07
C THR A 207 -2.18 -27.82 -16.87
N PHE A 208 -1.03 -27.36 -16.43
CA PHE A 208 -0.88 -26.40 -15.34
C PHE A 208 -1.57 -25.08 -15.67
N VAL A 209 -1.32 -24.53 -16.86
CA VAL A 209 -1.98 -23.30 -17.33
C VAL A 209 -3.50 -23.51 -17.43
N ASN A 210 -3.99 -24.67 -17.91
CA ASN A 210 -5.44 -24.96 -17.95
C ASN A 210 -6.08 -24.80 -16.57
N MET A 211 -5.43 -25.34 -15.53
CA MET A 211 -5.95 -25.26 -14.17
C MET A 211 -5.99 -23.80 -13.68
N LEU A 212 -4.93 -23.04 -13.93
CA LEU A 212 -4.88 -21.63 -13.52
C LEU A 212 -5.90 -20.77 -14.29
N VAL A 213 -6.13 -21.05 -15.58
CA VAL A 213 -7.19 -20.38 -16.36
C VAL A 213 -8.57 -20.66 -15.79
N ASN A 214 -8.84 -21.89 -15.33
CA ASN A 214 -10.11 -22.21 -14.67
C ASN A 214 -10.30 -21.44 -13.34
N ASP A 215 -9.20 -21.04 -12.69
CA ASP A 215 -9.21 -20.20 -11.49
C ASP A 215 -9.25 -18.68 -11.81
N GLY A 216 -9.10 -18.28 -13.08
CA GLY A 216 -9.19 -16.89 -13.54
C GLY A 216 -7.87 -16.25 -13.99
N LEU A 217 -6.82 -17.04 -14.26
CA LEU A 217 -5.58 -16.53 -14.85
C LEU A 217 -5.87 -15.74 -16.13
N ALA A 218 -5.28 -14.55 -16.24
CA ALA A 218 -5.57 -13.64 -17.35
C ALA A 218 -4.37 -13.45 -18.30
N GLY A 219 -3.16 -13.81 -17.88
CA GLY A 219 -1.97 -13.66 -18.73
C GLY A 219 -0.82 -14.62 -18.41
N ILE A 220 0.18 -14.59 -19.27
CA ILE A 220 1.44 -15.32 -19.13
C ILE A 220 2.60 -14.39 -19.51
N GLU A 221 3.67 -14.41 -18.72
CA GLU A 221 4.93 -13.76 -19.09
C GLU A 221 5.60 -14.55 -20.22
N VAL A 222 5.42 -14.07 -21.45
CA VAL A 222 5.99 -14.70 -22.64
C VAL A 222 7.44 -14.26 -22.82
N TYR A 223 7.70 -12.96 -22.69
CA TYR A 223 9.01 -12.37 -22.91
C TYR A 223 9.77 -12.25 -21.59
N TYR A 224 10.71 -13.17 -21.37
CA TYR A 224 11.56 -13.23 -20.17
C TYR A 224 13.00 -13.56 -20.57
N SER A 225 13.97 -13.05 -19.81
CA SER A 225 15.41 -13.22 -20.04
C SER A 225 15.86 -14.68 -20.19
N GLY A 226 15.18 -15.62 -19.53
CA GLY A 226 15.47 -17.05 -19.59
C GLY A 226 14.70 -17.84 -20.64
N HIS A 227 13.76 -17.22 -21.38
CA HIS A 227 12.98 -17.92 -22.40
C HIS A 227 13.65 -17.84 -23.77
N ASP A 228 13.90 -18.98 -24.39
CA ASP A 228 14.37 -19.04 -25.78
C ASP A 228 13.23 -18.82 -26.80
N SER A 229 13.58 -18.72 -28.08
CA SER A 229 12.62 -18.45 -29.15
C SER A 229 11.57 -19.56 -29.32
N ALA A 230 11.93 -20.82 -29.07
CA ALA A 230 11.02 -21.96 -29.18
C ALA A 230 9.96 -21.93 -28.06
N LEU A 231 10.38 -21.67 -26.82
CA LEU A 231 9.49 -21.52 -25.69
C LEU A 231 8.59 -20.28 -25.84
N ARG A 232 9.13 -19.13 -26.26
CA ARG A 232 8.32 -17.92 -26.51
C ARG A 232 7.23 -18.17 -27.55
N LYS A 233 7.53 -18.93 -28.61
CA LYS A 233 6.54 -19.34 -29.60
C LYS A 233 5.45 -20.22 -28.98
N HIS A 234 5.83 -21.25 -28.22
CA HIS A 234 4.89 -22.14 -27.54
C HIS A 234 3.98 -21.39 -26.56
N LEU A 235 4.54 -20.50 -25.73
CA LEU A 235 3.77 -19.67 -24.80
C LEU A 235 2.82 -18.72 -25.54
N SER A 236 3.25 -18.14 -26.66
CA SER A 236 2.40 -17.29 -27.51
C SER A 236 1.21 -18.07 -28.09
N GLU A 237 1.42 -19.33 -28.49
CA GLU A 237 0.34 -20.21 -28.94
C GLU A 237 -0.65 -20.51 -27.81
N ILE A 238 -0.18 -20.76 -26.57
CA ILE A 238 -1.03 -20.94 -25.40
C ILE A 238 -1.86 -19.67 -25.14
N VAL A 239 -1.21 -18.50 -25.15
CA VAL A 239 -1.86 -17.19 -24.95
C VAL A 239 -2.99 -17.00 -25.96
N HIS A 240 -2.73 -17.25 -27.25
CA HIS A 240 -3.73 -17.11 -28.30
C HIS A 240 -4.87 -18.13 -28.17
N ARG A 241 -4.57 -19.42 -27.95
CA ARG A 241 -5.58 -20.48 -27.80
C ARG A 241 -6.53 -20.24 -26.62
N LYS A 242 -6.07 -19.53 -25.58
CA LYS A 242 -6.79 -19.34 -24.32
C LYS A 242 -7.37 -17.95 -24.13
N GLY A 243 -7.14 -17.03 -25.06
CA GLY A 243 -7.58 -15.63 -24.92
C GLY A 243 -6.92 -14.91 -23.74
N LEU A 244 -5.65 -15.25 -23.45
CA LEU A 244 -4.85 -14.59 -22.40
C LEU A 244 -4.11 -13.38 -22.98
N VAL A 245 -3.52 -12.57 -22.09
CA VAL A 245 -2.55 -11.53 -22.48
C VAL A 245 -1.12 -12.04 -22.32
N ALA A 246 -0.27 -11.70 -23.28
CA ALA A 246 1.17 -11.85 -23.11
C ALA A 246 1.71 -10.66 -22.33
N THR A 247 2.61 -10.90 -21.38
CA THR A 247 3.41 -9.84 -20.73
C THR A 247 4.90 -10.11 -20.95
N GLY A 248 5.73 -9.19 -20.48
CA GLY A 248 7.16 -9.34 -20.53
C GLY A 248 7.92 -8.38 -19.64
N GLY A 249 9.04 -8.84 -19.13
CA GLY A 249 9.94 -8.05 -18.32
C GLY A 249 11.31 -8.71 -18.22
N SER A 250 12.26 -7.93 -17.73
CA SER A 250 13.65 -8.37 -17.61
C SER A 250 13.88 -9.23 -16.37
N ASP A 251 13.01 -9.09 -15.35
CA ASP A 251 13.20 -9.58 -13.98
C ASP A 251 14.42 -8.90 -13.33
N PHE A 252 14.46 -7.57 -13.48
CA PHE A 252 15.59 -6.73 -13.08
C PHE A 252 15.74 -6.66 -11.56
N HIS A 253 16.92 -7.03 -11.05
CA HIS A 253 17.30 -6.94 -9.63
C HIS A 253 18.50 -6.00 -9.41
N GLY A 254 18.91 -5.23 -10.42
CA GLY A 254 20.08 -4.36 -10.35
C GLY A 254 21.40 -5.14 -10.35
N SER A 255 22.26 -4.91 -9.36
CA SER A 255 23.61 -5.50 -9.36
C SER A 255 23.65 -7.02 -9.17
N PHE A 256 22.51 -7.65 -8.82
CA PHE A 256 22.44 -9.06 -8.41
C PHE A 256 22.20 -10.03 -9.57
N ASN A 257 21.69 -9.57 -10.71
CA ASN A 257 21.36 -10.43 -11.85
C ASN A 257 22.23 -10.09 -13.07
N LYS A 258 23.56 -10.29 -12.96
CA LYS A 258 24.52 -9.99 -14.04
C LYS A 258 24.03 -10.41 -15.43
N GLY A 259 24.14 -9.48 -16.38
CA GLY A 259 23.68 -9.66 -17.76
C GLY A 259 22.19 -9.40 -17.98
N VAL A 260 21.51 -8.80 -17.00
CA VAL A 260 20.14 -8.28 -17.12
C VAL A 260 20.18 -6.80 -16.73
N ASP A 261 19.73 -5.95 -17.64
CA ASP A 261 19.53 -4.52 -17.42
C ASP A 261 18.04 -4.20 -17.51
N LEU A 262 17.64 -3.02 -17.04
CA LEU A 262 16.25 -2.59 -17.16
C LEU A 262 15.80 -2.56 -18.63
N GLY A 263 14.73 -3.31 -18.94
CA GLY A 263 14.18 -3.54 -20.27
C GLY A 263 15.00 -4.43 -21.19
N ARG A 264 16.16 -4.94 -20.74
CA ARG A 264 17.07 -5.77 -21.55
C ARG A 264 17.52 -7.00 -20.78
N GLY A 265 17.21 -8.16 -21.33
CA GLY A 265 17.56 -9.45 -20.73
C GLY A 265 18.80 -10.07 -21.32
N ARG A 266 19.12 -11.28 -20.84
CA ARG A 266 20.09 -12.15 -21.52
C ARG A 266 19.54 -12.53 -22.90
N GLY A 267 20.37 -12.42 -23.93
CA GLY A 267 19.99 -12.74 -25.31
C GLY A 267 19.29 -11.60 -26.03
N ASP A 268 18.12 -11.86 -26.62
CA ASP A 268 17.39 -10.98 -27.55
C ASP A 268 16.09 -10.40 -26.94
N LEU A 269 15.98 -10.34 -25.60
CA LEU A 269 14.79 -9.82 -24.95
C LEU A 269 14.52 -8.38 -25.39
N ASN A 270 13.37 -8.17 -26.02
CA ASN A 270 12.87 -6.88 -26.45
C ASN A 270 11.35 -6.87 -26.35
N VAL A 271 10.80 -6.09 -25.42
CA VAL A 271 9.35 -5.99 -25.19
C VAL A 271 8.84 -4.66 -25.74
N GLY A 272 7.96 -4.74 -26.74
CA GLY A 272 7.37 -3.57 -27.38
C GLY A 272 6.22 -2.96 -26.57
N ILE A 273 5.98 -1.65 -26.73
CA ILE A 273 4.91 -0.92 -26.05
C ILE A 273 3.49 -1.47 -26.34
N SER A 274 3.31 -2.20 -27.45
CA SER A 274 2.04 -2.87 -27.76
C SER A 274 1.64 -3.89 -26.69
N VAL A 275 2.60 -4.55 -26.04
CA VAL A 275 2.35 -5.49 -24.93
C VAL A 275 1.68 -4.78 -23.75
N PHE A 276 2.18 -3.59 -23.40
CA PHE A 276 1.59 -2.76 -22.35
C PHE A 276 0.19 -2.26 -22.72
N LYS A 277 -0.01 -1.85 -23.97
CA LYS A 277 -1.33 -1.39 -24.45
C LYS A 277 -2.38 -2.50 -24.35
N THR A 278 -2.07 -3.71 -24.82
CA THR A 278 -2.97 -4.87 -24.70
C THR A 278 -3.24 -5.25 -23.24
N LEU A 279 -2.23 -5.16 -22.36
CA LEU A 279 -2.42 -5.36 -20.92
C LEU A 279 -3.43 -4.35 -20.34
N ASN A 280 -3.30 -3.07 -20.68
CA ASN A 280 -4.22 -2.03 -20.20
C ASN A 280 -5.63 -2.15 -20.77
N GLU A 281 -5.79 -2.52 -22.04
CA GLU A 281 -7.11 -2.82 -22.62
C GLU A 281 -7.81 -3.94 -21.84
N ARG A 282 -7.07 -5.01 -21.53
CA ARG A 282 -7.61 -6.12 -20.73
C ARG A 282 -7.91 -5.71 -19.29
N LEU A 283 -7.13 -4.78 -18.73
CA LEU A 283 -7.35 -4.28 -17.37
C LEU A 283 -8.66 -3.49 -17.29
N LEU A 284 -8.97 -2.69 -18.32
CA LEU A 284 -10.23 -1.97 -18.42
C LEU A 284 -11.44 -2.92 -18.45
N ASP A 285 -11.34 -4.06 -19.14
CA ASP A 285 -12.40 -5.08 -19.14
C ASP A 285 -12.68 -5.60 -17.71
N ILE A 286 -11.62 -5.88 -16.94
CA ILE A 286 -11.75 -6.37 -15.56
C ILE A 286 -12.31 -5.30 -14.64
N GLN A 287 -11.81 -4.07 -14.77
CA GLN A 287 -12.23 -2.94 -13.94
C GLN A 287 -13.65 -2.45 -14.28
N ALA A 288 -14.18 -2.80 -15.45
CA ALA A 288 -15.57 -2.55 -15.81
C ALA A 288 -16.58 -3.49 -15.11
N ILE A 289 -16.11 -4.60 -14.53
CA ILE A 289 -16.97 -5.52 -13.77
C ILE A 289 -17.35 -4.86 -12.44
N ASP A 290 -18.64 -4.67 -12.23
CA ASP A 290 -19.14 -4.08 -10.99
C ASP A 290 -18.98 -5.04 -9.81
N ARG A 291 -18.13 -4.67 -8.85
CA ARG A 291 -17.77 -5.48 -7.67
C ARG A 291 -18.18 -4.80 -6.36
N LEU A 292 -19.39 -4.24 -6.32
CA LEU A 292 -19.94 -3.64 -5.11
C LEU A 292 -19.98 -4.61 -3.92
N ASP A 293 -19.98 -5.93 -4.14
CA ASP A 293 -19.84 -6.93 -3.08
C ASP A 293 -18.56 -6.74 -2.25
N ILE A 294 -17.46 -6.32 -2.88
CA ILE A 294 -16.19 -6.03 -2.21
C ILE A 294 -16.32 -4.77 -1.36
N LEU A 295 -16.95 -3.71 -1.89
CA LEU A 295 -17.18 -2.48 -1.13
C LEU A 295 -18.12 -2.73 0.05
N GLU A 296 -19.20 -3.48 -0.13
CA GLU A 296 -20.11 -3.93 0.94
C GLU A 296 -19.37 -4.68 2.04
N GLN A 297 -18.47 -5.61 1.65
CA GLN A 297 -17.60 -6.31 2.61
C GLN A 297 -16.67 -5.35 3.36
N ASN A 298 -16.04 -4.40 2.65
CA ASN A 298 -15.14 -3.41 3.24
C ASN A 298 -15.88 -2.46 4.19
N LEU A 299 -17.13 -2.11 3.89
CA LEU A 299 -18.07 -1.36 4.74
C LEU A 299 -18.61 -2.20 5.90
N GLY A 300 -18.56 -3.53 5.81
CA GLY A 300 -19.16 -4.43 6.78
C GLY A 300 -20.69 -4.32 6.80
N TYR A 301 -21.28 -3.96 5.66
CA TYR A 301 -22.71 -3.74 5.48
C TYR A 301 -23.12 -4.17 4.07
N GLN A 302 -24.16 -5.00 3.98
CA GLN A 302 -24.73 -5.43 2.71
C GLN A 302 -26.05 -4.68 2.50
N PHE A 303 -26.19 -3.99 1.36
CA PHE A 303 -27.35 -3.17 1.09
C PHE A 303 -28.56 -4.03 0.74
N GLN A 304 -29.73 -3.65 1.26
CA GLN A 304 -31.01 -4.20 0.82
C GLN A 304 -31.32 -3.69 -0.59
N SER A 305 -31.05 -2.39 -0.83
CA SER A 305 -31.12 -1.78 -2.15
C SER A 305 -29.78 -1.17 -2.55
N ARG A 306 -29.07 -1.85 -3.47
CA ARG A 306 -27.82 -1.32 -4.08
C ARG A 306 -28.01 -0.02 -4.86
N ALA A 307 -29.25 0.42 -5.08
CA ALA A 307 -29.54 1.74 -5.65
C ALA A 307 -29.03 2.88 -4.76
N PHE A 308 -29.13 2.75 -3.42
CA PHE A 308 -28.60 3.75 -2.50
C PHE A 308 -27.07 3.87 -2.61
N LEU A 309 -26.38 2.74 -2.60
CA LEU A 309 -24.92 2.70 -2.78
C LEU A 309 -24.52 3.23 -4.16
N SER A 310 -25.22 2.83 -5.22
CA SER A 310 -24.94 3.28 -6.58
C SER A 310 -25.10 4.79 -6.76
N ASN A 311 -26.07 5.40 -6.08
CA ASN A 311 -26.28 6.85 -6.06
C ASN A 311 -25.17 7.56 -5.27
N ALA A 312 -24.82 7.06 -4.08
CA ALA A 312 -23.74 7.61 -3.28
C ALA A 312 -22.39 7.62 -4.03
N LEU A 313 -22.17 6.65 -4.91
CA LEU A 313 -20.97 6.54 -5.74
C LEU A 313 -21.02 7.38 -7.03
N CYS A 314 -22.14 8.04 -7.36
CA CYS A 314 -22.27 8.84 -8.59
C CYS A 314 -21.83 10.28 -8.34
N HIS A 315 -20.60 10.61 -8.75
CA HIS A 315 -20.12 12.00 -8.70
C HIS A 315 -20.77 12.82 -9.82
N ARG A 316 -21.01 14.12 -9.58
CA ARG A 316 -21.61 15.07 -10.54
C ARG A 316 -20.94 15.06 -11.92
N SER A 317 -19.61 14.88 -11.99
CA SER A 317 -18.91 14.77 -13.28
C SER A 317 -19.41 13.61 -14.14
N TYR A 318 -19.79 12.49 -13.51
CA TYR A 318 -20.28 11.31 -14.22
C TYR A 318 -21.70 11.53 -14.71
N LEU A 319 -22.56 12.12 -13.86
CA LEU A 319 -23.92 12.50 -14.21
C LEU A 319 -23.96 13.39 -15.46
N ASN A 320 -23.10 14.41 -15.51
CA ASN A 320 -23.01 15.35 -16.64
C ASN A 320 -22.71 14.65 -17.98
N GLU A 321 -21.94 13.56 -17.96
CA GLU A 321 -21.57 12.78 -19.14
C GLU A 321 -22.55 11.62 -19.43
N ASN A 322 -23.29 11.15 -18.42
CA ASN A 322 -24.06 9.89 -18.47
C ASN A 322 -25.49 10.04 -17.91
N GLN A 323 -26.20 11.09 -18.32
CA GLN A 323 -27.58 11.39 -17.88
C GLN A 323 -28.61 10.27 -18.19
N LYS A 324 -28.24 9.26 -18.98
CA LYS A 324 -29.11 8.11 -19.29
C LYS A 324 -28.97 6.94 -18.31
N THR A 325 -27.90 6.91 -17.50
CA THR A 325 -27.55 5.79 -16.61
C THR A 325 -27.35 6.20 -15.16
N CYS A 326 -27.36 7.50 -14.86
CA CYS A 326 -27.41 8.05 -13.52
C CYS A 326 -28.44 9.18 -13.49
N ASP A 327 -29.38 9.13 -12.55
CA ASP A 327 -30.49 10.09 -12.46
C ASP A 327 -30.14 11.29 -11.55
N THR A 328 -29.31 11.08 -10.53
CA THR A 328 -28.89 12.09 -9.55
C THR A 328 -27.44 11.87 -9.12
N ASP A 329 -26.76 12.94 -8.73
CA ASP A 329 -25.45 12.85 -8.10
C ASP A 329 -25.57 12.63 -6.57
N ASN A 330 -24.41 12.47 -5.94
CA ASN A 330 -24.28 12.17 -4.53
C ASN A 330 -24.36 13.39 -3.58
N GLU A 331 -24.45 14.63 -4.07
CA GLU A 331 -24.34 15.85 -3.25
C GLU A 331 -25.45 15.95 -2.19
N ARG A 332 -26.67 15.47 -2.51
CA ARG A 332 -27.77 15.42 -1.52
C ARG A 332 -27.54 14.38 -0.43
N LEU A 333 -26.87 13.27 -0.78
CA LEU A 333 -26.52 12.23 0.18
C LEU A 333 -25.34 12.68 1.03
N GLU A 334 -24.35 13.34 0.46
CA GLU A 334 -23.24 14.00 1.18
C GLU A 334 -23.79 14.92 2.28
N PHE A 335 -24.69 15.85 1.93
CA PHE A 335 -25.30 16.78 2.89
C PHE A 335 -25.96 16.07 4.09
N LEU A 336 -26.72 14.99 3.86
CA LEU A 336 -27.32 14.21 4.93
C LEU A 336 -26.27 13.40 5.70
N GLY A 337 -25.27 12.90 4.97
CA GLY A 337 -24.18 12.05 5.43
C GLY A 337 -23.31 12.72 6.46
N ASP A 338 -22.93 13.98 6.24
CA ASP A 338 -22.17 14.81 7.18
C ASP A 338 -22.87 14.86 8.55
N ALA A 339 -24.17 15.17 8.57
CA ALA A 339 -24.94 15.24 9.81
C ALA A 339 -25.00 13.89 10.55
N VAL A 340 -25.25 12.79 9.82
CA VAL A 340 -25.28 11.43 10.39
C VAL A 340 -23.90 11.03 10.92
N LEU A 341 -22.84 11.29 10.15
CA LEU A 341 -21.46 10.97 10.48
C LEU A 341 -20.99 11.76 11.70
N GLY A 342 -21.26 13.06 11.74
CA GLY A 342 -20.93 13.94 12.86
C GLY A 342 -21.56 13.47 14.17
N LEU A 343 -22.80 12.99 14.15
CA LEU A 343 -23.45 12.39 15.31
C LEU A 343 -22.78 11.07 15.72
N CYS A 344 -22.51 10.17 14.77
CA CYS A 344 -21.88 8.87 15.04
C CYS A 344 -20.49 9.04 15.66
N VAL A 345 -19.63 9.89 15.09
CA VAL A 345 -18.27 10.14 15.58
C VAL A 345 -18.31 10.88 16.93
N GLY A 346 -19.22 11.84 17.09
CA GLY A 346 -19.43 12.52 18.38
C GLY A 346 -19.80 11.55 19.50
N HIS A 347 -20.77 10.66 19.24
CA HIS A 347 -21.16 9.59 20.16
C HIS A 347 -19.96 8.70 20.52
N LEU A 348 -19.22 8.22 19.52
CA LEU A 348 -18.07 7.34 19.72
C LEU A 348 -16.97 7.99 20.56
N LEU A 349 -16.69 9.28 20.36
CA LEU A 349 -15.72 10.03 21.16
C LEU A 349 -16.17 10.16 22.62
N MET A 350 -17.44 10.50 22.86
CA MET A 350 -18.01 10.61 24.20
C MET A 350 -17.96 9.28 24.96
N GLU A 351 -18.26 8.17 24.30
CA GLU A 351 -18.15 6.85 24.92
C GLU A 351 -16.70 6.40 25.16
N SER A 352 -15.78 6.80 24.26
CA SER A 352 -14.37 6.38 24.33
C SER A 352 -13.59 7.13 25.41
N ASP A 353 -13.98 8.36 25.75
CA ASP A 353 -13.39 9.13 26.86
C ASP A 353 -14.46 10.01 27.56
N PRO A 354 -15.19 9.44 28.54
CA PRO A 354 -16.30 10.13 29.21
C PRO A 354 -15.91 11.36 30.04
N LEU A 355 -14.61 11.56 30.31
CA LEU A 355 -14.11 12.67 31.14
C LEU A 355 -13.63 13.86 30.30
N LYS A 356 -13.60 13.72 28.98
CA LYS A 356 -13.13 14.77 28.08
C LYS A 356 -14.19 15.88 27.95
N ASN A 357 -13.75 17.14 27.98
CA ASN A 357 -14.64 18.30 27.90
C ASN A 357 -15.17 18.50 26.46
N GLU A 358 -16.22 19.31 26.33
CA GLU A 358 -16.88 19.60 25.05
C GLU A 358 -15.93 20.18 23.99
N GLY A 359 -15.08 21.16 24.35
CA GLY A 359 -14.18 21.82 23.41
C GLY A 359 -13.16 20.85 22.79
N ASP A 360 -12.59 19.96 23.61
CA ASP A 360 -11.70 18.90 23.14
C ASP A 360 -12.44 17.91 22.23
N LEU A 361 -13.64 17.45 22.62
CA LEU A 361 -14.44 16.54 21.79
C LEU A 361 -14.77 17.16 20.43
N SER A 362 -15.17 18.43 20.40
CA SER A 362 -15.46 19.21 19.19
C SER A 362 -14.23 19.33 18.28
N ARG A 363 -13.04 19.59 18.84
CA ARG A 363 -11.77 19.64 18.11
C ARG A 363 -11.38 18.28 17.53
N LEU A 364 -11.46 17.20 18.32
CA LEU A 364 -11.11 15.84 17.87
C LEU A 364 -12.08 15.36 16.78
N ARG A 365 -13.38 15.62 16.95
CA ARG A 365 -14.39 15.33 15.93
C ARG A 365 -14.05 16.04 14.63
N SER A 366 -13.83 17.35 14.67
CA SER A 366 -13.53 18.16 13.47
C SER A 366 -12.27 17.69 12.73
N ASN A 367 -11.28 17.17 13.45
CA ASN A 367 -10.11 16.54 12.83
C ASN A 367 -10.50 15.22 12.12
N LEU A 368 -11.20 14.33 12.83
CA LEU A 368 -11.60 13.01 12.32
C LEU A 368 -12.53 13.10 11.11
N VAL A 369 -13.46 14.05 11.11
CA VAL A 369 -14.42 14.27 10.00
C VAL A 369 -13.97 15.36 9.02
N SER A 370 -12.70 15.79 9.09
CA SER A 370 -12.15 16.69 8.06
C SER A 370 -12.02 15.98 6.71
N GLU A 371 -11.96 16.74 5.62
CA GLU A 371 -11.66 16.23 4.27
C GLU A 371 -10.49 15.24 4.27
N THR A 372 -9.39 15.59 4.95
CA THR A 372 -8.20 14.73 5.06
C THR A 372 -8.45 13.46 5.87
N GLY A 373 -9.21 13.55 6.97
CA GLY A 373 -9.55 12.43 7.83
C GLY A 373 -10.46 11.44 7.10
N LEU A 374 -11.51 11.92 6.45
CA LEU A 374 -12.46 11.11 5.69
C LEU A 374 -11.82 10.49 4.46
N ALA A 375 -11.02 11.23 3.70
CA ALA A 375 -10.29 10.69 2.57
C ALA A 375 -9.33 9.55 2.97
N HIS A 376 -8.77 9.60 4.18
CA HIS A 376 -7.97 8.48 4.71
C HIS A 376 -8.81 7.24 5.02
N ILE A 377 -10.02 7.41 5.60
CA ILE A 377 -10.95 6.30 5.82
C ILE A 377 -11.46 5.72 4.50
N ALA A 378 -11.82 6.58 3.55
CA ALA A 378 -12.26 6.21 2.21
C ALA A 378 -11.21 5.37 1.48
N ARG A 379 -9.93 5.76 1.53
CA ARG A 379 -8.83 4.94 0.99
C ARG A 379 -8.71 3.61 1.72
N LYS A 380 -8.85 3.55 3.04
CA LYS A 380 -8.77 2.28 3.78
C LYS A 380 -9.84 1.25 3.40
N ILE A 381 -10.98 1.69 2.87
CA ILE A 381 -12.02 0.79 2.36
C ILE A 381 -12.01 0.68 0.84
N ASP A 382 -11.00 1.27 0.20
CA ASP A 382 -10.82 1.32 -1.26
C ASP A 382 -12.01 1.97 -2.00
N LEU A 383 -12.63 2.98 -1.39
CA LEU A 383 -13.83 3.63 -1.90
C LEU A 383 -13.61 4.22 -3.30
N GLY A 384 -12.46 4.86 -3.52
CA GLY A 384 -12.10 5.57 -4.75
C GLY A 384 -12.25 4.73 -6.02
N ARG A 385 -12.03 3.41 -5.94
CA ARG A 385 -12.19 2.47 -7.06
C ARG A 385 -13.62 2.34 -7.54
N PHE A 386 -14.60 2.50 -6.66
CA PHE A 386 -16.02 2.30 -6.96
C PHE A 386 -16.75 3.58 -7.37
N ILE A 387 -16.11 4.75 -7.19
CA ILE A 387 -16.70 6.05 -7.56
C ILE A 387 -16.88 6.12 -9.08
N LYS A 388 -18.05 6.52 -9.54
CA LYS A 388 -18.31 6.79 -10.95
C LYS A 388 -17.92 8.23 -11.24
N LEU A 389 -16.90 8.40 -12.08
CA LEU A 389 -16.35 9.70 -12.48
C LEU A 389 -16.49 9.89 -13.99
N GLY A 390 -16.69 11.14 -14.41
CA GLY A 390 -16.58 11.51 -15.82
C GLY A 390 -15.16 11.28 -16.33
N LYS A 391 -14.98 11.14 -17.64
CA LYS A 391 -13.69 10.80 -18.25
C LYS A 391 -12.60 11.80 -17.87
N GLY A 392 -12.91 13.10 -17.95
CA GLY A 392 -11.96 14.15 -17.57
C GLY A 392 -11.55 14.10 -16.10
N GLU A 393 -12.53 13.90 -15.21
CA GLU A 393 -12.30 13.82 -13.77
C GLU A 393 -11.46 12.59 -13.40
N SER A 394 -11.76 11.43 -14.01
CA SER A 394 -11.00 10.20 -13.83
C SER A 394 -9.55 10.35 -14.33
N LEU A 395 -9.33 10.95 -15.49
CA LEU A 395 -7.98 11.18 -16.05
C LEU A 395 -7.15 12.14 -15.19
N SER A 396 -7.78 13.08 -14.50
CA SER A 396 -7.12 14.00 -13.57
C SER A 396 -6.82 13.41 -12.19
N GLY A 397 -6.96 12.08 -12.02
CA GLY A 397 -6.72 11.40 -10.76
C GLY A 397 -7.85 11.54 -9.74
N GLY A 398 -9.09 11.85 -10.17
CA GLY A 398 -10.22 12.11 -9.28
C GLY A 398 -10.51 11.01 -8.25
N ARG A 399 -10.16 9.75 -8.56
CA ARG A 399 -10.34 8.60 -7.65
C ARG A 399 -9.50 8.67 -6.36
N ASP A 400 -8.45 9.49 -6.35
CA ASP A 400 -7.58 9.68 -5.18
C ASP A 400 -7.61 11.13 -4.66
N LYS A 401 -8.49 12.01 -5.17
CA LYS A 401 -8.66 13.37 -4.65
C LYS A 401 -9.35 13.34 -3.30
N ASN A 402 -8.81 14.08 -2.32
CA ASN A 402 -9.34 14.10 -0.96
C ASN A 402 -10.80 14.55 -0.91
N SER A 403 -11.14 15.65 -1.59
CA SER A 403 -12.53 16.15 -1.66
C SER A 403 -13.51 15.10 -2.19
N ILE A 404 -13.23 14.50 -3.34
CA ILE A 404 -14.13 13.47 -3.93
C ILE A 404 -14.29 12.28 -2.99
N LEU A 405 -13.20 11.87 -2.32
CA LEU A 405 -13.21 10.75 -1.38
C LEU A 405 -13.99 11.07 -0.09
N SER A 406 -13.85 12.27 0.48
CA SER A 406 -14.59 12.68 1.67
C SER A 406 -16.07 12.78 1.39
N ASP A 407 -16.45 13.48 0.31
CA ASP A 407 -17.84 13.77 -0.02
C ASP A 407 -18.58 12.46 -0.35
N THR A 408 -17.91 11.56 -1.08
CA THR A 408 -18.46 10.23 -1.37
C THR A 408 -18.57 9.36 -0.12
N PHE A 409 -17.64 9.48 0.83
CA PHE A 409 -17.73 8.74 2.08
C PHE A 409 -18.95 9.17 2.90
N GLU A 410 -19.20 10.46 3.01
CA GLU A 410 -20.40 11.01 3.65
C GLU A 410 -21.67 10.52 2.93
N ALA A 411 -21.70 10.58 1.60
CA ALA A 411 -22.81 10.06 0.82
C ALA A 411 -23.07 8.56 1.07
N VAL A 412 -22.03 7.75 1.26
CA VAL A 412 -22.17 6.33 1.63
C VAL A 412 -22.74 6.16 3.04
N VAL A 413 -22.36 7.01 3.99
CA VAL A 413 -22.95 7.02 5.34
C VAL A 413 -24.46 7.31 5.26
N ALA A 414 -24.86 8.31 4.47
CA ALA A 414 -26.28 8.58 4.21
C ALA A 414 -26.99 7.42 3.52
N ALA A 415 -26.36 6.76 2.55
CA ALA A 415 -26.92 5.60 1.87
C ALA A 415 -27.24 4.46 2.84
N VAL A 416 -26.33 4.14 3.78
CA VAL A 416 -26.58 3.13 4.81
C VAL A 416 -27.69 3.56 5.78
N TYR A 417 -27.70 4.84 6.15
CA TYR A 417 -28.75 5.41 7.00
C TYR A 417 -30.14 5.30 6.35
N LEU A 418 -30.25 5.59 5.05
CA LEU A 418 -31.53 5.49 4.32
C LEU A 418 -31.96 4.04 4.09
N ASP A 419 -31.01 3.12 3.89
CA ASP A 419 -31.29 1.71 3.63
C ASP A 419 -31.69 0.94 4.90
N ALA A 420 -31.12 1.25 6.07
CA ALA A 420 -31.37 0.49 7.30
C ALA A 420 -31.40 1.28 8.63
N GLY A 421 -31.44 2.61 8.58
CA GLY A 421 -31.59 3.46 9.75
C GLY A 421 -30.28 3.74 10.52
N PHE A 422 -30.41 4.56 11.56
CA PHE A 422 -29.26 5.10 12.30
C PHE A 422 -28.40 4.02 12.96
N ASP A 423 -29.00 3.01 13.60
CA ASP A 423 -28.25 1.97 14.31
C ASP A 423 -27.27 1.22 13.39
N ARG A 424 -27.65 0.97 12.14
CA ARG A 424 -26.77 0.31 11.17
C ARG A 424 -25.67 1.25 10.66
N ALA A 425 -26.00 2.51 10.39
CA ALA A 425 -25.01 3.53 10.05
C ALA A 425 -23.99 3.72 11.19
N GLN A 426 -24.44 3.82 12.43
CA GLN A 426 -23.60 3.96 13.61
C GLN A 426 -22.68 2.75 13.80
N ASN A 427 -23.19 1.53 13.64
CA ASN A 427 -22.36 0.32 13.73
C ASN A 427 -21.25 0.30 12.66
N MET A 428 -21.57 0.68 11.42
CA MET A 428 -20.59 0.81 10.35
C MET A 428 -19.52 1.85 10.68
N VAL A 429 -19.94 3.06 11.06
CA VAL A 429 -19.03 4.17 11.41
C VAL A 429 -18.16 3.78 12.61
N ASN A 430 -18.74 3.20 13.65
CA ASN A 430 -18.01 2.73 14.83
C ASN A 430 -16.90 1.76 14.45
N ARG A 431 -17.19 0.78 13.58
CA ARG A 431 -16.18 -0.18 13.10
C ARG A 431 -15.02 0.51 12.37
N LEU A 432 -15.32 1.49 11.52
CA LEU A 432 -14.33 2.20 10.71
C LEU A 432 -13.52 3.22 11.52
N PHE A 433 -14.15 3.92 12.45
CA PHE A 433 -13.56 5.01 13.23
C PHE A 433 -12.95 4.58 14.56
N LYS A 434 -13.20 3.35 15.05
CA LYS A 434 -12.66 2.88 16.34
C LYS A 434 -11.14 3.07 16.48
N LYS A 435 -10.36 2.60 15.49
CA LYS A 435 -8.89 2.77 15.51
C LYS A 435 -8.48 4.24 15.38
N PRO A 436 -8.98 5.02 14.40
CA PRO A 436 -8.73 6.46 14.31
C PRO A 436 -9.01 7.22 15.61
N VAL A 437 -10.15 6.97 16.26
CA VAL A 437 -10.53 7.59 17.53
C VAL A 437 -9.52 7.23 18.62
N GLN A 438 -9.17 5.95 18.76
CA GLN A 438 -8.15 5.52 19.73
C GLN A 438 -6.80 6.21 19.51
N GLN A 439 -6.38 6.36 18.25
CA GLN A 439 -5.12 7.01 17.88
C GLN A 439 -5.14 8.50 18.22
N VAL A 440 -6.24 9.19 17.88
CA VAL A 440 -6.41 10.62 18.15
C VAL A 440 -6.53 10.88 19.64
N LEU A 441 -7.23 10.04 20.40
CA LEU A 441 -7.30 10.14 21.86
C LEU A 441 -5.93 9.92 22.51
N ALA A 442 -5.19 8.89 22.11
CA ALA A 442 -3.84 8.63 22.60
C ALA A 442 -2.86 9.78 22.29
N SER A 443 -3.02 10.42 21.13
CA SER A 443 -2.21 11.58 20.71
C SER A 443 -2.65 12.88 21.39
N SER A 444 -3.94 13.01 21.70
CA SER A 444 -4.55 14.17 22.37
C SER A 444 -4.25 14.26 23.87
N ASN A 445 -3.63 13.22 24.45
CA ASN A 445 -2.97 13.34 25.75
C ASN A 445 -1.82 14.36 25.76
N PHE A 446 -1.49 14.94 24.58
CA PHE A 446 -0.83 16.23 24.51
C PHE A 446 -1.76 17.34 25.01
N ILE A 447 -1.68 17.64 26.31
CA ILE A 447 -2.39 18.76 26.92
C ILE A 447 -1.92 20.04 26.23
N ASP A 448 -2.85 20.76 25.60
CA ASP A 448 -2.59 22.04 24.93
C ASP A 448 -2.55 23.16 25.99
N TYR A 449 -1.45 23.19 26.73
CA TYR A 449 -1.20 24.17 27.76
C TYR A 449 -1.18 25.60 27.23
N LYS A 450 -0.83 25.81 25.95
CA LYS A 450 -0.82 27.14 25.32
C LYS A 450 -2.24 27.69 25.19
N SER A 451 -3.14 26.91 24.60
CA SER A 451 -4.54 27.30 24.44
C SER A 451 -5.22 27.45 25.82
N GLY A 452 -5.01 26.49 26.72
CA GLY A 452 -5.58 26.55 28.07
C GLY A 452 -5.07 27.73 28.90
N LEU A 453 -3.78 28.10 28.78
CA LEU A 453 -3.26 29.31 29.43
C LEU A 453 -3.86 30.58 28.80
N GLN A 454 -3.99 30.64 27.48
CA GLN A 454 -4.56 31.80 26.80
C GLN A 454 -6.02 32.04 27.23
N GLU A 455 -6.84 30.99 27.29
CA GLU A 455 -8.23 31.07 27.77
C GLU A 455 -8.28 31.55 29.23
N PHE A 456 -7.51 30.91 30.12
CA PHE A 456 -7.46 31.28 31.54
C PHE A 456 -7.06 32.74 31.75
N THR A 457 -6.03 33.20 31.02
CA THR A 457 -5.45 34.53 31.20
C THR A 457 -6.28 35.63 30.55
N GLN A 458 -6.96 35.33 29.45
CA GLN A 458 -7.92 36.22 28.84
C GLN A 458 -9.15 36.40 29.74
N GLU A 459 -9.63 35.34 30.37
CA GLU A 459 -10.78 35.38 31.29
C GLU A 459 -10.45 36.11 32.60
N HIS A 460 -9.32 35.79 33.24
CA HIS A 460 -9.00 36.29 34.58
C HIS A 460 -8.25 37.63 34.59
N PHE A 461 -7.47 37.91 33.53
CA PHE A 461 -6.59 39.09 33.47
C PHE A 461 -6.84 39.97 32.24
N GLY A 462 -7.72 39.58 31.31
CA GLY A 462 -8.00 40.34 30.09
C GLY A 462 -6.80 40.48 29.14
N LYS A 463 -5.80 39.60 29.27
CA LYS A 463 -4.52 39.66 28.55
C LYS A 463 -4.17 38.30 27.95
N THR A 464 -3.37 38.32 26.89
CA THR A 464 -2.80 37.11 26.26
C THR A 464 -1.32 36.93 26.63
N PRO A 465 -0.81 35.69 26.79
CA PRO A 465 0.60 35.46 27.12
C PRO A 465 1.54 35.75 25.94
N ASP A 466 2.69 36.37 26.22
CA ASP A 466 3.72 36.69 25.21
C ASP A 466 4.82 35.63 25.19
N TYR A 467 5.10 35.08 24.01
CA TYR A 467 6.14 34.05 23.80
C TYR A 467 7.31 34.62 23.01
N ALA A 468 8.53 34.44 23.51
CA ALA A 468 9.76 34.89 22.85
C ALA A 468 10.81 33.77 22.82
N LEU A 469 11.50 33.61 21.69
CA LEU A 469 12.64 32.68 21.60
C LEU A 469 13.80 33.21 22.46
N ALA A 470 14.13 32.49 23.52
CA ALA A 470 15.23 32.85 24.41
C ALA A 470 16.55 32.25 23.94
N LYS A 471 16.53 31.00 23.45
CA LYS A 471 17.75 30.31 23.00
C LYS A 471 17.46 29.18 22.01
N GLU A 472 18.43 28.88 21.15
CA GLU A 472 18.42 27.71 20.27
C GLU A 472 19.81 27.04 20.37
N LYS A 473 19.85 25.71 20.50
CA LYS A 473 21.09 24.93 20.64
C LYS A 473 20.99 23.60 19.87
N GLY A 474 22.12 23.12 19.34
CA GLY A 474 22.24 21.83 18.66
C GLY A 474 22.38 21.93 17.13
N PRO A 475 22.81 20.85 16.46
CA PRO A 475 22.92 20.77 15.00
C PRO A 475 21.53 20.77 14.35
N ASP A 476 21.40 21.15 13.07
CA ASP A 476 20.10 21.34 12.40
C ASP A 476 19.14 20.13 12.47
N HIS A 477 19.68 18.91 12.52
CA HIS A 477 18.92 17.67 12.62
C HIS A 477 18.58 17.26 14.08
N ASP A 478 19.05 18.00 15.09
CA ASP A 478 18.78 17.75 16.52
C ASP A 478 18.74 19.06 17.36
N LYS A 479 18.00 20.05 16.86
CA LYS A 479 17.84 21.35 17.54
C LYS A 479 16.96 21.26 18.79
N THR A 480 17.33 22.05 19.79
CA THR A 480 16.58 22.28 21.02
C THR A 480 16.31 23.77 21.18
N PHE A 481 15.04 24.13 21.35
CA PHE A 481 14.55 25.49 21.51
C PHE A 481 14.23 25.76 22.98
N GLU A 482 14.59 26.94 23.47
CA GLU A 482 14.18 27.49 24.76
C GLU A 482 13.31 28.74 24.49
N ILE A 483 12.06 28.73 24.97
CA ILE A 483 11.10 29.83 24.80
C ILE A 483 10.73 30.40 26.16
N ALA A 484 10.87 31.71 26.29
CA ALA A 484 10.38 32.47 27.42
C ALA A 484 8.91 32.84 27.20
N LEU A 485 8.10 32.67 28.22
CA LEU A 485 6.72 33.12 28.29
C LEU A 485 6.63 34.18 29.39
N ASN A 486 6.17 35.37 29.02
CA ASN A 486 5.92 36.47 29.95
C ASN A 486 4.44 36.80 30.04
N LEU A 487 3.93 36.94 31.26
CA LEU A 487 2.57 37.35 31.57
C LEU A 487 2.57 38.07 32.93
N ASP A 488 2.51 39.40 32.91
CA ASP A 488 2.65 40.27 34.09
C ASP A 488 3.82 39.83 35.00
N MET A 489 3.53 39.33 36.21
CA MET A 489 4.52 38.91 37.21
C MET A 489 5.03 37.48 37.02
N ILE A 490 4.52 36.76 36.02
CA ILE A 490 4.88 35.38 35.73
C ILE A 490 5.78 35.34 34.50
N SER A 491 7.00 34.85 34.72
CA SER A 491 7.95 34.54 33.66
C SER A 491 8.35 33.07 33.77
N THR A 492 8.19 32.33 32.69
CA THR A 492 8.58 30.91 32.63
C THR A 492 9.40 30.63 31.37
N ILE A 493 10.25 29.61 31.43
CA ILE A 493 11.04 29.16 30.28
C ILE A 493 10.69 27.71 30.00
N GLY A 494 10.21 27.44 28.80
CA GLY A 494 9.92 26.11 28.28
C GLY A 494 11.00 25.61 27.32
N THR A 495 11.20 24.30 27.25
CA THR A 495 12.18 23.68 26.34
C THR A 495 11.54 22.60 25.46
N GLY A 496 12.04 22.45 24.23
CA GLY A 496 11.48 21.46 23.30
C GLY A 496 12.30 21.26 22.02
N LYS A 497 12.09 20.13 21.35
CA LYS A 497 12.73 19.81 20.04
C LYS A 497 12.14 20.60 18.87
N THR A 498 11.01 21.27 19.09
CA THR A 498 10.42 22.25 18.17
C THR A 498 10.03 23.49 18.96
N LYS A 499 9.91 24.65 18.28
CA LYS A 499 9.39 25.87 18.91
C LYS A 499 8.03 25.63 19.57
N LYS A 500 7.11 24.95 18.87
CA LYS A 500 5.78 24.60 19.41
C LYS A 500 5.86 23.77 20.70
N ALA A 501 6.77 22.79 20.78
CA ALA A 501 6.95 22.01 22.01
C ALA A 501 7.50 22.86 23.16
N ALA A 502 8.44 23.77 22.88
CA ALA A 502 8.99 24.68 23.88
C ALA A 502 7.94 25.70 24.40
N GLU A 503 7.06 26.21 23.54
CA GLU A 503 5.93 27.06 23.94
C GLU A 503 4.97 26.32 24.87
N GLN A 504 4.65 25.07 24.55
CA GLN A 504 3.74 24.24 25.36
C GLN A 504 4.32 23.93 26.74
N ASP A 505 5.63 23.66 26.84
CA ASP A 505 6.30 23.47 28.14
C ASP A 505 6.35 24.77 28.96
N ALA A 506 6.53 25.93 28.30
CA ALA A 506 6.48 27.23 28.97
C ALA A 506 5.08 27.50 29.53
N ALA A 507 4.04 27.28 28.71
CA ALA A 507 2.65 27.46 29.11
C ALA A 507 2.24 26.53 30.25
N ARG A 508 2.70 25.27 30.23
CA ARG A 508 2.50 24.29 31.31
C ARG A 508 3.05 24.79 32.64
N LYS A 509 4.28 25.33 32.62
CA LYS A 509 4.94 25.88 33.80
C LYS A 509 4.19 27.11 34.33
N ALA A 510 3.71 27.98 33.44
CA ALA A 510 2.95 29.17 33.82
C ALA A 510 1.60 28.79 34.47
N LEU A 511 0.84 27.87 33.87
CA LEU A 511 -0.40 27.33 34.45
C LEU A 511 -0.18 26.70 35.83
N ALA A 512 0.92 25.97 36.01
CA ALA A 512 1.25 25.38 37.31
C ALA A 512 1.55 26.41 38.40
N ILE A 513 2.09 27.58 38.04
CA ILE A 513 2.30 28.71 38.97
C ILE A 513 0.97 29.37 39.30
N LEU A 514 0.13 29.63 38.29
CA LEU A 514 -1.19 30.25 38.46
C LEU A 514 -2.08 29.42 39.38
N ASN A 515 -2.15 28.11 39.17
CA ASN A 515 -2.96 27.21 39.99
C ASN A 515 -2.49 27.09 41.45
N ARG A 516 -1.23 27.43 41.77
CA ARG A 516 -0.71 27.46 43.14
C ARG A 516 -1.07 28.74 43.89
N ASN A 517 -1.34 29.82 43.16
CA ASN A 517 -1.65 31.13 43.73
C ASN A 517 -3.17 31.39 43.83
N SER A 518 -3.99 30.44 43.38
CA SER A 518 -5.46 30.49 43.43
C SER A 518 -6.08 29.72 44.62
N ILE A 519 -5.28 29.33 45.62
CA ILE A 519 -5.72 28.71 46.89
C ILE A 519 -5.55 29.71 48.04
#